data_AF-A0A507BZ88-F1
#
_entry.id   AF-A0A507BZ88-F1
#
_cell.length_a   1.000
_cell.length_b   1.000
_cell.length_c   1.000
_cell.angle_alpha   90.00
_cell.angle_beta   90.00
_cell.angle_gamma   90.00
#
_symmetry.space_group_name_H-M   'P 1'
#
loop_
_entity.id
_entity.type
_entity.pdbx_description
1 polymer ?
#
loop_
_entity_poly.entity_id
_entity_poly.type
_entity_poly.pdbx_seq_one_letter_code
_entity_poly.pdbx_strand_id
1 'polypeptide(L)'
;MDVIKQEFNTTKASIRERDDKISQYQKRLQSITVVDKNVSALAASLSTEIERRTRAIQSTADLQTLLQDMVAAQQDLKKSNEELVLAREHQTQQIAAMERESTTWNHKLGSLEFELDEMRVAALSAEKKYRELAQEVSQAQDVVARAKQAETAKGEENKLLQGKVTTLTNKNRELSEQIQTFSSRYEDQQKVIAKMNVELQEARQAAQLSIRQNHFTQDEVKVLQGTRTELLGRIKSLEDTIREKEGEIFEMGLKQRDQKDDYERKLAEERIKLAKSLEQQSVLEQQHRQAEEEREKQLHDKQATSAAEQQQHQLELAAEQVKIVHDTNGSVGIDPEMLAEMEKRWAAREALLQADVKTYKQALMDKEDLVATMKAKIATLSKHTVDIRSEKLKTVERDLRARLEEFLMMEEALETACMCPLTLERFEHPMILVPCGHTFSKTPLDERKAESFDGIKCYACEKKAAKAIKNEAVERIVLEMDRRKNFVLAMSNFMAVISGTI
;
A
#
# COMPACT_ATOMS: atom_id res chain seq x y z
N MET A 1 32.98 -227.49 -43.83
CA MET A 1 33.74 -226.28 -43.43
C MET A 1 32.78 -225.09 -43.18
N ASP A 2 31.69 -225.29 -42.43
CA ASP A 2 30.47 -224.49 -42.64
C ASP A 2 30.00 -223.65 -41.44
N VAL A 3 30.46 -223.96 -40.22
CA VAL A 3 30.09 -223.25 -38.99
C VAL A 3 30.51 -221.77 -39.03
N ILE A 4 31.72 -221.48 -39.51
CA ILE A 4 32.31 -220.13 -39.56
C ILE A 4 31.47 -219.17 -40.45
N LYS A 5 30.79 -219.69 -41.48
CA LYS A 5 29.87 -218.88 -42.32
C LYS A 5 28.61 -218.44 -41.57
N GLN A 6 28.21 -219.15 -40.52
CA GLN A 6 27.04 -218.81 -39.73
C GLN A 6 27.38 -217.68 -38.75
N GLU A 7 28.47 -217.83 -37.98
CA GLU A 7 28.94 -216.84 -36.99
C GLU A 7 29.23 -215.45 -37.61
N PHE A 8 29.84 -215.42 -38.80
CA PHE A 8 30.10 -214.17 -39.52
C PHE A 8 28.81 -213.38 -39.82
N ASN A 9 27.72 -214.08 -40.17
CA ASN A 9 26.44 -213.44 -40.45
C ASN A 9 25.73 -212.95 -39.18
N THR A 10 25.81 -213.68 -38.06
CA THR A 10 25.29 -213.21 -36.75
C THR A 10 26.04 -211.95 -36.28
N THR A 11 27.37 -211.95 -36.41
CA THR A 11 28.21 -210.79 -36.03
C THR A 11 27.89 -209.56 -36.88
N LYS A 12 27.72 -209.75 -38.21
CA LYS A 12 27.37 -208.68 -39.15
C LYS A 12 25.98 -208.08 -38.90
N ALA A 13 25.03 -208.86 -38.38
CA ALA A 13 23.73 -208.35 -37.93
C ALA A 13 23.87 -207.49 -36.65
N SER A 14 24.60 -207.97 -35.64
CA SER A 14 24.80 -207.26 -34.38
C SER A 14 25.54 -205.91 -34.53
N ILE A 15 26.47 -205.81 -35.49
CA ILE A 15 27.15 -204.55 -35.82
C ILE A 15 26.17 -203.51 -36.37
N ARG A 16 25.30 -203.88 -37.32
CA ARG A 16 24.30 -202.95 -37.88
C ARG A 16 23.35 -202.40 -36.81
N GLU A 17 22.89 -203.25 -35.89
CA GLU A 17 22.00 -202.83 -34.81
C GLU A 17 22.68 -201.82 -33.85
N ARG A 18 24.00 -201.90 -33.69
CA ARG A 18 24.79 -200.89 -32.95
C ARG A 18 24.93 -199.59 -33.72
N ASP A 19 25.22 -199.63 -35.02
CA ASP A 19 25.35 -198.42 -35.85
C ASP A 19 24.02 -197.63 -35.92
N ASP A 20 22.88 -198.32 -36.08
CA ASP A 20 21.54 -197.68 -36.05
C ASP A 20 21.26 -197.02 -34.69
N LYS A 21 21.64 -197.67 -33.58
CA LYS A 21 21.52 -197.08 -32.24
C LYS A 21 22.43 -195.86 -32.05
N ILE A 22 23.68 -195.91 -32.53
CA ILE A 22 24.60 -194.75 -32.52
C ILE A 22 24.02 -193.58 -33.33
N SER A 23 23.47 -193.86 -34.52
CA SER A 23 22.82 -192.86 -35.38
C SER A 23 21.59 -192.21 -34.71
N GLN A 24 20.78 -192.99 -33.98
CA GLN A 24 19.68 -192.42 -33.17
C GLN A 24 20.18 -191.56 -32.00
N TYR A 25 21.24 -191.96 -31.30
CA TYR A 25 21.83 -191.14 -30.24
C TYR A 25 22.44 -189.84 -30.77
N GLN A 26 23.11 -189.86 -31.93
CA GLN A 26 23.65 -188.66 -32.57
C GLN A 26 22.53 -187.68 -32.97
N LYS A 27 21.41 -188.18 -33.53
CA LYS A 27 20.22 -187.35 -33.82
C LYS A 27 19.60 -186.75 -32.55
N ARG A 28 19.53 -187.50 -31.45
CA ARG A 28 19.07 -186.97 -30.15
C ARG A 28 20.02 -185.90 -29.59
N LEU A 29 21.33 -186.09 -29.68
CA LEU A 29 22.31 -185.08 -29.27
C LEU A 29 22.17 -183.78 -30.08
N GLN A 30 22.07 -183.87 -31.41
CA GLN A 30 21.84 -182.70 -32.28
C GLN A 30 20.52 -181.97 -31.93
N SER A 31 19.45 -182.72 -31.65
CA SER A 31 18.18 -182.15 -31.16
C SER A 31 18.35 -181.38 -29.84
N ILE A 32 19.09 -181.94 -28.88
CA ILE A 32 19.38 -181.28 -27.61
C ILE A 32 20.22 -180.01 -27.82
N THR A 33 21.25 -180.05 -28.69
CA THR A 33 22.08 -178.86 -28.98
C THR A 33 21.29 -177.73 -29.65
N VAL A 34 20.25 -178.06 -30.43
CA VAL A 34 19.33 -177.05 -31.00
C VAL A 34 18.43 -176.45 -29.92
N VAL A 35 17.88 -177.27 -29.00
CA VAL A 35 17.08 -176.76 -27.87
C VAL A 35 17.92 -175.85 -26.98
N ASP A 36 19.14 -176.25 -26.64
CA ASP A 36 20.02 -175.50 -25.74
C ASP A 36 20.48 -174.15 -26.34
N LYS A 37 20.74 -174.13 -27.66
CA LYS A 37 20.95 -172.87 -28.41
C LYS A 37 19.70 -171.99 -28.44
N ASN A 38 18.51 -172.58 -28.61
CA ASN A 38 17.25 -171.83 -28.62
C ASN A 38 16.91 -171.26 -27.23
N VAL A 39 17.18 -172.00 -26.14
CA VAL A 39 17.04 -171.51 -24.76
C VAL A 39 18.04 -170.39 -24.48
N SER A 40 19.30 -170.54 -24.90
CA SER A 40 20.32 -169.49 -24.79
C SER A 40 19.95 -168.22 -25.56
N ALA A 41 19.43 -168.37 -26.79
CA ALA A 41 18.96 -167.25 -27.60
C ALA A 41 17.70 -166.58 -27.00
N LEU A 42 16.79 -167.36 -26.42
CA LEU A 42 15.61 -166.84 -25.72
C LEU A 42 16.01 -166.08 -24.44
N ALA A 43 16.98 -166.59 -23.67
CA ALA A 43 17.51 -165.93 -22.49
C ALA A 43 18.23 -164.61 -22.85
N ALA A 44 19.02 -164.59 -23.92
CA ALA A 44 19.65 -163.37 -24.44
C ALA A 44 18.60 -162.35 -24.94
N SER A 45 17.58 -162.81 -25.66
CA SER A 45 16.45 -161.97 -26.10
C SER A 45 15.69 -161.38 -24.92
N LEU A 46 15.37 -162.19 -23.92
CA LEU A 46 14.71 -161.75 -22.69
C LEU A 46 15.58 -160.76 -21.90
N SER A 47 16.89 -160.97 -21.84
CA SER A 47 17.83 -160.02 -21.20
C SER A 47 17.83 -158.67 -21.93
N THR A 48 17.91 -158.64 -23.26
CA THR A 48 17.89 -157.37 -24.02
C THR A 48 16.52 -156.66 -23.96
N GLU A 49 15.42 -157.41 -23.83
CA GLU A 49 14.08 -156.85 -23.58
C GLU A 49 13.90 -156.34 -22.15
N ILE A 50 14.48 -157.02 -21.14
CA ILE A 50 14.56 -156.51 -19.76
C ILE A 50 15.37 -155.21 -19.73
N GLU A 51 16.57 -155.18 -20.33
CA GLU A 51 17.36 -153.94 -20.40
C GLU A 51 16.65 -152.82 -21.19
N ARG A 52 15.85 -153.15 -22.21
CA ARG A 52 15.00 -152.16 -22.90
C ARG A 52 13.94 -151.61 -21.95
N ARG A 53 13.26 -152.47 -21.19
CA ARG A 53 12.24 -152.07 -20.21
C ARG A 53 12.84 -151.27 -19.07
N THR A 54 14.00 -151.64 -18.54
CA THR A 54 14.71 -150.85 -17.52
C THR A 54 15.14 -149.49 -18.09
N ARG A 55 15.65 -149.41 -19.32
CA ARG A 55 15.96 -148.13 -19.98
C ARG A 55 14.71 -147.29 -20.26
N ALA A 56 13.58 -147.91 -20.62
CA ALA A 56 12.31 -147.22 -20.81
C ALA A 56 11.74 -146.69 -19.48
N ILE A 57 11.78 -147.50 -18.42
CA ILE A 57 11.38 -147.12 -17.05
C ILE A 57 12.25 -145.96 -16.55
N GLN A 58 13.57 -146.06 -16.71
CA GLN A 58 14.49 -144.97 -16.37
C GLN A 58 14.16 -143.71 -17.17
N SER A 59 14.03 -143.80 -18.49
CA SER A 59 13.65 -142.65 -19.33
C SER A 59 12.29 -142.07 -18.96
N THR A 60 11.30 -142.86 -18.51
CA THR A 60 10.03 -142.32 -18.00
C THR A 60 10.17 -141.67 -16.63
N ALA A 61 11.06 -142.18 -15.76
CA ALA A 61 11.38 -141.53 -14.49
C ALA A 61 12.11 -140.20 -14.73
N ASP A 62 13.12 -140.17 -15.59
CA ASP A 62 13.87 -138.97 -15.98
C ASP A 62 12.94 -137.92 -16.60
N LEU A 63 12.01 -138.33 -17.47
CA LEU A 63 10.97 -137.45 -18.04
C LEU A 63 9.96 -136.98 -16.98
N GLN A 64 9.61 -137.81 -16.01
CA GLN A 64 8.72 -137.43 -14.92
C GLN A 64 9.38 -136.43 -13.96
N THR A 65 10.68 -136.60 -13.66
CA THR A 65 11.48 -135.62 -12.92
C THR A 65 11.57 -134.30 -13.70
N LEU A 66 11.93 -134.34 -14.98
CA LEU A 66 11.97 -133.15 -15.84
C LEU A 66 10.60 -132.42 -15.88
N LEU A 67 9.49 -133.17 -15.90
CA LEU A 67 8.15 -132.58 -15.89
C LEU A 67 7.79 -131.98 -14.52
N GLN A 68 8.25 -132.57 -13.41
CA GLN A 68 8.15 -131.96 -12.08
C GLN A 68 9.01 -130.69 -11.98
N ASP A 69 10.23 -130.69 -12.50
CA ASP A 69 11.13 -129.53 -12.53
C ASP A 69 10.53 -128.40 -13.38
N MET A 70 9.95 -128.72 -14.54
CA MET A 70 9.22 -127.74 -15.37
C MET A 70 7.98 -127.17 -14.65
N VAL A 71 7.24 -127.98 -13.90
CA VAL A 71 6.10 -127.49 -13.10
C VAL A 71 6.58 -126.61 -11.94
N ALA A 72 7.68 -126.95 -11.27
CA ALA A 72 8.29 -126.11 -10.24
C ALA A 72 8.76 -124.76 -10.81
N ALA A 73 9.51 -124.79 -11.92
CA ALA A 73 9.95 -123.58 -12.62
C ALA A 73 8.76 -122.72 -13.12
N GLN A 74 7.66 -123.33 -13.55
CA GLN A 74 6.43 -122.61 -13.91
C GLN A 74 5.76 -121.97 -12.68
N GLN A 75 5.75 -122.65 -11.52
CA GLN A 75 5.23 -122.08 -10.28
C GLN A 75 6.08 -120.92 -9.78
N ASP A 76 7.40 -121.01 -9.88
CA ASP A 76 8.31 -119.93 -9.46
C ASP A 76 8.30 -118.74 -10.44
N LEU A 77 8.18 -118.98 -11.75
CA LEU A 77 7.87 -117.93 -12.73
C LEU A 77 6.50 -117.28 -12.47
N LYS A 78 5.51 -118.03 -11.98
CA LYS A 78 4.20 -117.48 -11.61
C LYS A 78 4.31 -116.58 -10.37
N LYS A 79 4.98 -117.04 -9.30
CA LYS A 79 5.27 -116.21 -8.11
C LYS A 79 6.03 -114.95 -8.48
N SER A 80 7.10 -115.07 -9.27
CA SER A 80 7.92 -113.93 -9.68
C SER A 80 7.14 -112.92 -10.54
N ASN A 81 6.23 -113.37 -11.41
CA ASN A 81 5.31 -112.48 -12.10
C ASN A 81 4.28 -111.83 -11.17
N GLU A 82 3.77 -112.55 -10.17
CA GLU A 82 2.85 -112.01 -9.15
C GLU A 82 3.55 -110.94 -8.30
N GLU A 83 4.79 -111.18 -7.88
CA GLU A 83 5.66 -110.21 -7.20
C GLU A 83 5.96 -108.98 -8.07
N LEU A 84 6.27 -109.17 -9.36
CA LEU A 84 6.48 -108.07 -10.31
C LEU A 84 5.22 -107.25 -10.59
N VAL A 85 4.04 -107.89 -10.62
CA VAL A 85 2.75 -107.19 -10.71
C VAL A 85 2.49 -106.37 -9.45
N LEU A 86 2.64 -106.95 -8.26
CA LEU A 86 2.48 -106.23 -6.98
C LEU A 86 3.48 -105.07 -6.85
N ALA A 87 4.74 -105.26 -7.25
CA ALA A 87 5.74 -104.19 -7.27
C ALA A 87 5.37 -103.06 -8.24
N ARG A 88 4.83 -103.40 -9.42
CA ARG A 88 4.37 -102.43 -10.43
C ARG A 88 3.10 -101.70 -9.99
N GLU A 89 2.16 -102.38 -9.33
CA GLU A 89 0.98 -101.77 -8.73
C GLU A 89 1.37 -100.80 -7.61
N HIS A 90 2.27 -101.21 -6.71
CA HIS A 90 2.81 -100.35 -5.66
C HIS A 90 3.54 -99.12 -6.24
N GLN A 91 4.37 -99.30 -7.27
CA GLN A 91 5.03 -98.18 -7.95
C GLN A 91 4.02 -97.24 -8.64
N THR A 92 2.96 -97.79 -9.23
CA THR A 92 1.87 -97.00 -9.84
C THR A 92 1.09 -96.22 -8.78
N GLN A 93 0.84 -96.82 -7.60
CA GLN A 93 0.22 -96.13 -6.46
C GLN A 93 1.12 -95.02 -5.89
N GLN A 94 2.45 -95.21 -5.84
CA GLN A 94 3.41 -94.17 -5.46
C GLN A 94 3.43 -93.00 -6.45
N ILE A 95 3.45 -93.27 -7.76
CA ILE A 95 3.35 -92.23 -8.79
C ILE A 95 2.04 -91.46 -8.65
N ALA A 96 0.90 -92.16 -8.55
CA ALA A 96 -0.41 -91.54 -8.35
C ALA A 96 -0.55 -90.82 -7.00
N ALA A 97 0.31 -91.09 -6.00
CA ALA A 97 0.41 -90.29 -4.77
C ALA A 97 1.21 -89.00 -5.01
N MET A 98 2.40 -89.09 -5.62
CA MET A 98 3.22 -87.92 -5.97
C MET A 98 2.52 -86.97 -6.95
N GLU A 99 1.70 -87.47 -7.86
CA GLU A 99 0.87 -86.65 -8.75
C GLU A 99 -0.23 -85.87 -7.99
N ARG A 100 -0.82 -86.48 -6.95
CA ARG A 100 -1.79 -85.80 -6.06
C ARG A 100 -1.12 -84.77 -5.14
N GLU A 101 0.10 -85.03 -4.68
CA GLU A 101 0.89 -84.04 -3.95
C GLU A 101 1.34 -82.90 -4.87
N SER A 102 1.84 -83.20 -6.07
CA SER A 102 2.25 -82.22 -7.09
C SER A 102 1.09 -81.30 -7.49
N THR A 103 -0.09 -81.85 -7.78
CA THR A 103 -1.29 -81.02 -8.06
C THR A 103 -1.70 -80.18 -6.87
N THR A 104 -1.59 -80.69 -5.64
CA THR A 104 -1.84 -79.90 -4.41
C THR A 104 -0.84 -78.77 -4.24
N TRP A 105 0.46 -79.01 -4.52
CA TRP A 105 1.51 -77.99 -4.45
C TRP A 105 1.36 -76.93 -5.55
N ASN A 106 1.03 -77.32 -6.78
CA ASN A 106 0.75 -76.38 -7.87
C ASN A 106 -0.47 -75.50 -7.57
N HIS A 107 -1.51 -76.03 -6.91
CA HIS A 107 -2.67 -75.25 -6.50
C HIS A 107 -2.34 -74.25 -5.37
N LYS A 108 -1.50 -74.65 -4.41
CA LYS A 108 -0.94 -73.73 -3.40
C LYS A 108 -0.05 -72.65 -4.02
N LEU A 109 0.78 -73.01 -5.02
CA LEU A 109 1.65 -72.07 -5.72
C LEU A 109 0.80 -70.97 -6.39
N GLY A 110 -0.21 -71.35 -7.17
CA GLY A 110 -1.11 -70.38 -7.82
C GLY A 110 -1.89 -69.50 -6.83
N SER A 111 -2.28 -70.02 -5.66
CA SER A 111 -2.88 -69.21 -4.58
C SER A 111 -1.91 -68.16 -4.06
N LEU A 112 -0.66 -68.56 -3.77
CA LEU A 112 0.38 -67.66 -3.26
C LEU A 112 0.83 -66.66 -4.31
N GLU A 113 0.88 -67.03 -5.59
CA GLU A 113 1.16 -66.10 -6.70
C GLU A 113 0.05 -65.04 -6.82
N PHE A 114 -1.22 -65.43 -6.70
CA PHE A 114 -2.36 -64.52 -6.69
C PHE A 114 -2.34 -63.56 -5.48
N GLU A 115 -2.12 -64.08 -4.26
CA GLU A 115 -1.97 -63.26 -3.05
C GLU A 115 -0.82 -62.25 -3.16
N LEU A 116 0.30 -62.65 -3.79
CA LEU A 116 1.47 -61.81 -3.99
C LEU A 116 1.20 -60.71 -5.05
N ASP A 117 0.41 -61.00 -6.08
CA ASP A 117 -0.05 -59.99 -7.04
C ASP A 117 -1.11 -59.03 -6.46
N GLU A 118 -2.05 -59.49 -5.62
CA GLU A 118 -2.93 -58.59 -4.86
C GLU A 118 -2.11 -57.64 -3.96
N MET A 119 -1.09 -58.15 -3.28
CA MET A 119 -0.19 -57.35 -2.45
C MET A 119 0.65 -56.35 -3.27
N ARG A 120 1.08 -56.71 -4.50
CA ARG A 120 1.72 -55.78 -5.44
C ARG A 120 0.78 -54.65 -5.87
N VAL A 121 -0.47 -54.96 -6.21
CA VAL A 121 -1.48 -53.96 -6.59
C VAL A 121 -1.80 -53.04 -5.40
N ALA A 122 -1.94 -53.59 -4.19
CA ALA A 122 -2.14 -52.81 -2.97
C ALA A 122 -0.96 -51.87 -2.69
N ALA A 123 0.28 -52.34 -2.85
CA ALA A 123 1.48 -51.53 -2.67
C ALA A 123 1.56 -50.37 -3.68
N LEU A 124 1.30 -50.62 -4.97
CA LEU A 124 1.27 -49.58 -6.01
C LEU A 124 0.15 -48.54 -5.78
N SER A 125 -1.02 -48.99 -5.29
CA SER A 125 -2.13 -48.12 -4.91
C SER A 125 -1.77 -47.22 -3.72
N ALA A 126 -1.13 -47.79 -2.69
CA ALA A 126 -0.63 -47.05 -1.54
C ALA A 126 0.48 -46.05 -1.91
N GLU A 127 1.41 -46.43 -2.79
CA GLU A 127 2.47 -45.55 -3.27
C GLU A 127 1.90 -44.36 -4.08
N LYS A 128 0.95 -44.62 -4.98
CA LYS A 128 0.23 -43.56 -5.69
C LYS A 128 -0.41 -42.57 -4.71
N LYS A 129 -1.15 -43.08 -3.72
CA LYS A 129 -1.81 -42.24 -2.70
C LYS A 129 -0.81 -41.46 -1.84
N TYR A 130 0.37 -42.03 -1.56
CA TYR A 130 1.45 -41.32 -0.88
C TYR A 130 2.00 -40.16 -1.72
N ARG A 131 2.18 -40.35 -3.03
CA ARG A 131 2.62 -39.28 -3.95
C ARG A 131 1.57 -38.15 -4.04
N GLU A 132 0.28 -38.50 -4.09
CA GLU A 132 -0.83 -37.53 -4.05
C GLU A 132 -0.82 -36.71 -2.75
N LEU A 133 -0.75 -37.37 -1.58
CA LEU A 133 -0.66 -36.70 -0.27
C LEU A 133 0.61 -35.84 -0.13
N ALA A 134 1.75 -36.28 -0.68
CA ALA A 134 2.98 -35.48 -0.67
C ALA A 134 2.85 -34.20 -1.52
N GLN A 135 2.14 -34.27 -2.65
CA GLN A 135 1.82 -33.11 -3.47
C GLN A 135 0.85 -32.14 -2.75
N GLU A 136 -0.19 -32.65 -2.10
CA GLU A 136 -1.10 -31.85 -1.26
C GLU A 136 -0.36 -31.14 -0.12
N VAL A 137 0.55 -31.83 0.57
CA VAL A 137 1.39 -31.25 1.64
C VAL A 137 2.30 -30.15 1.10
N SER A 138 2.90 -30.32 -0.08
CA SER A 138 3.70 -29.27 -0.73
C SER A 138 2.86 -28.04 -1.05
N GLN A 139 1.68 -28.22 -1.64
CA GLN A 139 0.76 -27.12 -1.96
C GLN A 139 0.28 -26.39 -0.69
N ALA A 140 0.02 -27.12 0.39
CA ALA A 140 -0.34 -26.54 1.69
C ALA A 140 0.82 -25.72 2.29
N GLN A 141 2.07 -26.18 2.15
CA GLN A 141 3.25 -25.42 2.58
C GLN A 141 3.39 -24.11 1.79
N ASP A 142 3.18 -24.11 0.47
CA ASP A 142 3.18 -22.90 -0.35
C ASP A 142 2.07 -21.90 0.06
N VAL A 143 0.88 -22.41 0.38
CA VAL A 143 -0.22 -21.57 0.91
C VAL A 143 0.16 -20.96 2.25
N VAL A 144 0.77 -21.72 3.17
CA VAL A 144 1.23 -21.22 4.47
C VAL A 144 2.37 -20.19 4.31
N ALA A 145 3.28 -20.39 3.35
CA ALA A 145 4.35 -19.43 3.05
C ALA A 145 3.77 -18.09 2.54
N ARG A 146 2.85 -18.15 1.56
CA ARG A 146 2.15 -16.96 1.04
C ARG A 146 1.32 -16.25 2.13
N ALA A 147 0.65 -17.01 3.00
CA ALA A 147 -0.13 -16.46 4.12
C ALA A 147 0.76 -15.70 5.12
N LYS A 148 1.91 -16.27 5.51
CA LYS A 148 2.89 -15.58 6.38
C LYS A 148 3.45 -14.31 5.75
N GLN A 149 3.71 -14.32 4.45
CA GLN A 149 4.18 -13.13 3.72
C GLN A 149 3.10 -12.02 3.69
N ALA A 150 1.83 -12.39 3.50
CA ALA A 150 0.72 -11.45 3.57
C ALA A 150 0.51 -10.89 4.99
N GLU A 151 0.68 -11.72 6.03
CA GLU A 151 0.62 -11.32 7.43
C GLU A 151 1.73 -10.32 7.80
N THR A 152 2.99 -10.56 7.40
CA THR A 152 4.09 -9.63 7.68
C THR A 152 3.88 -8.27 7.00
N ALA A 153 3.47 -8.27 5.73
CA ALA A 153 3.13 -7.04 4.99
C ALA A 153 1.97 -6.25 5.63
N LYS A 154 0.95 -6.94 6.17
CA LYS A 154 -0.15 -6.31 6.92
C LYS A 154 0.31 -5.79 8.29
N GLY A 155 1.25 -6.45 8.94
CA GLY A 155 1.90 -5.96 10.16
C GLY A 155 2.69 -4.66 9.93
N GLU A 156 3.37 -4.54 8.80
CA GLU A 156 4.08 -3.30 8.40
C GLU A 156 3.11 -2.17 8.04
N GLU A 157 2.05 -2.45 7.29
CA GLU A 157 0.99 -1.48 6.99
C GLU A 157 0.33 -0.95 8.27
N ASN A 158 0.04 -1.82 9.23
CA ASN A 158 -0.56 -1.43 10.51
C ASN A 158 0.39 -0.53 11.33
N LYS A 159 1.70 -0.87 11.42
CA LYS A 159 2.72 0.00 12.04
C LYS A 159 2.78 1.38 11.38
N LEU A 160 2.71 1.45 10.05
CA LEU A 160 2.70 2.72 9.30
C LEU A 160 1.43 3.54 9.57
N LEU A 161 0.27 2.89 9.67
CA LEU A 161 -0.99 3.55 10.03
C LEU A 161 -0.97 4.05 11.48
N GLN A 162 -0.47 3.26 12.42
CA GLN A 162 -0.31 3.67 13.82
C GLN A 162 0.59 4.91 13.95
N GLY A 163 1.74 4.94 13.26
CA GLY A 163 2.61 6.12 13.21
C GLY A 163 1.97 7.37 12.59
N LYS A 164 1.10 7.20 11.59
CA LYS A 164 0.27 8.31 11.05
C LYS A 164 -0.74 8.81 12.06
N VAL A 165 -1.43 7.92 12.78
CA VAL A 165 -2.39 8.28 13.83
C VAL A 165 -1.69 9.08 14.92
N THR A 166 -0.56 8.61 15.45
CA THR A 166 0.23 9.36 16.46
C THR A 166 0.65 10.74 15.95
N THR A 167 1.12 10.84 14.70
CA THR A 167 1.48 12.14 14.08
C THR A 167 0.28 13.09 13.99
N LEU A 168 -0.91 12.59 13.64
CA LEU A 168 -2.13 13.39 13.55
C LEU A 168 -2.65 13.80 14.94
N THR A 169 -2.57 12.91 15.94
CA THR A 169 -2.92 13.22 17.34
C THR A 169 -2.04 14.35 17.89
N ASN A 170 -0.72 14.31 17.64
CA ASN A 170 0.19 15.36 18.06
C ASN A 170 -0.15 16.71 17.41
N LYS A 171 -0.39 16.73 16.09
CA LYS A 171 -0.82 17.96 15.39
C LYS A 171 -2.16 18.51 15.87
N ASN A 172 -3.12 17.63 16.20
CA ASN A 172 -4.42 18.06 16.73
C ASN A 172 -4.28 18.66 18.14
N ARG A 173 -3.35 18.14 18.95
CA ARG A 173 -2.95 18.71 20.23
C ARG A 173 -2.28 20.09 20.04
N GLU A 174 -1.29 20.21 19.16
CA GLU A 174 -0.63 21.49 18.83
C GLU A 174 -1.65 22.56 18.40
N LEU A 175 -2.62 22.19 17.56
CA LEU A 175 -3.70 23.09 17.14
C LEU A 175 -4.65 23.46 18.30
N SER A 176 -4.93 22.54 19.21
CA SER A 176 -5.75 22.79 20.41
C SER A 176 -5.06 23.78 21.37
N GLU A 177 -3.76 23.61 21.60
CA GLU A 177 -2.93 24.52 22.41
C GLU A 177 -2.83 25.92 21.75
N GLN A 178 -2.76 25.99 20.42
CA GLN A 178 -2.86 27.25 19.67
C GLN A 178 -4.24 27.90 19.82
N ILE A 179 -5.34 27.16 19.67
CA ILE A 179 -6.70 27.68 19.83
C ILE A 179 -6.91 28.24 21.24
N GLN A 180 -6.48 27.53 22.29
CA GLN A 180 -6.54 28.01 23.67
C GLN A 180 -5.75 29.32 23.85
N THR A 181 -4.58 29.44 23.21
CA THR A 181 -3.76 30.65 23.21
C THR A 181 -4.46 31.82 22.50
N PHE A 182 -5.17 31.57 21.40
CA PHE A 182 -5.96 32.59 20.71
C PHE A 182 -7.19 33.03 21.51
N SER A 183 -7.91 32.09 22.16
CA SER A 183 -9.05 32.43 23.03
C SER A 183 -8.64 33.32 24.20
N SER A 184 -7.55 32.99 24.90
CA SER A 184 -7.01 33.83 25.98
C SER A 184 -6.64 35.24 25.51
N ARG A 185 -5.98 35.38 24.35
CA ARG A 185 -5.67 36.69 23.75
C ARG A 185 -6.93 37.48 23.38
N TYR A 186 -7.97 36.80 22.89
CA TYR A 186 -9.24 37.42 22.53
C TYR A 186 -9.99 37.93 23.78
N GLU A 187 -10.00 37.16 24.87
CA GLU A 187 -10.54 37.60 26.16
C GLU A 187 -9.80 38.83 26.71
N ASP A 188 -8.47 38.87 26.60
CA ASP A 188 -7.68 40.03 27.04
C ASP A 188 -7.92 41.26 26.14
N GLN A 189 -8.08 41.07 24.83
CA GLN A 189 -8.52 42.14 23.93
C GLN A 189 -9.92 42.67 24.28
N GLN A 190 -10.87 41.79 24.65
CA GLN A 190 -12.19 42.20 25.11
C GLN A 190 -12.13 43.00 26.42
N LYS A 191 -11.26 42.62 27.37
CA LYS A 191 -11.00 43.41 28.61
C LYS A 191 -10.46 44.81 28.29
N VAL A 192 -9.54 44.92 27.33
CA VAL A 192 -9.00 46.22 26.87
C VAL A 192 -10.08 47.07 26.20
N ILE A 193 -10.89 46.49 25.31
CA ILE A 193 -12.01 47.20 24.64
C ILE A 193 -13.04 47.68 25.67
N ALA A 194 -13.37 46.85 26.67
CA ALA A 194 -14.27 47.24 27.76
C ALA A 194 -13.71 48.43 28.56
N LYS A 195 -12.41 48.41 28.90
CA LYS A 195 -11.73 49.53 29.58
C LYS A 195 -11.74 50.82 28.74
N MET A 196 -11.41 50.73 27.45
CA MET A 196 -11.44 51.88 26.54
C MET A 196 -12.85 52.48 26.38
N ASN A 197 -13.90 51.65 26.42
CA ASN A 197 -15.28 52.15 26.39
C ASN A 197 -15.66 52.92 27.67
N VAL A 198 -15.16 52.53 28.84
CA VAL A 198 -15.32 53.28 30.10
C VAL A 198 -14.56 54.61 30.03
N GLU A 199 -13.28 54.58 29.63
CA GLU A 199 -12.46 55.80 29.47
C GLU A 199 -13.09 56.79 28.47
N LEU A 200 -13.66 56.29 27.36
CA LEU A 200 -14.39 57.10 26.39
C LEU A 200 -15.70 57.68 26.96
N GLN A 201 -16.39 56.95 27.84
CA GLN A 201 -17.58 57.45 28.54
C GLN A 201 -17.22 58.54 29.55
N GLU A 202 -16.16 58.35 30.34
CA GLU A 202 -15.62 59.34 31.27
C GLU A 202 -15.18 60.62 30.54
N ALA A 203 -14.42 60.48 29.45
CA ALA A 203 -14.01 61.60 28.61
C ALA A 203 -15.21 62.37 28.01
N ARG A 204 -16.27 61.67 27.60
CA ARG A 204 -17.54 62.29 27.14
C ARG A 204 -18.25 63.05 28.27
N GLN A 205 -18.27 62.50 29.48
CA GLN A 205 -18.86 63.18 30.65
C GLN A 205 -18.05 64.44 31.03
N ALA A 206 -16.72 64.35 31.06
CA ALA A 206 -15.83 65.48 31.30
C ALA A 206 -16.00 66.59 30.25
N ALA A 207 -16.10 66.22 28.96
CA ALA A 207 -16.40 67.18 27.89
C ALA A 207 -17.77 67.86 28.07
N GLN A 208 -18.81 67.11 28.45
CA GLN A 208 -20.14 67.70 28.73
C GLN A 208 -20.13 68.64 29.94
N LEU A 209 -19.38 68.32 30.99
CA LEU A 209 -19.20 69.22 32.14
C LEU A 209 -18.45 70.51 31.74
N SER A 210 -17.38 70.38 30.96
CA SER A 210 -16.63 71.53 30.42
C SER A 210 -17.49 72.44 29.53
N ILE A 211 -18.34 71.87 28.67
CA ILE A 211 -19.30 72.64 27.85
C ILE A 211 -20.30 73.40 28.73
N ARG A 212 -20.84 72.78 29.79
CA ARG A 212 -21.74 73.45 30.75
C ARG A 212 -21.04 74.58 31.50
N GLN A 213 -19.81 74.35 31.95
CA GLN A 213 -19.00 75.35 32.63
C GLN A 213 -18.68 76.53 31.70
N ASN A 214 -18.32 76.27 30.44
CA ASN A 214 -18.09 77.30 29.43
C ASN A 214 -19.35 78.15 29.20
N HIS A 215 -20.53 77.55 29.05
CA HIS A 215 -21.79 78.28 28.95
C HIS A 215 -22.08 79.14 30.18
N PHE A 216 -21.86 78.62 31.40
CA PHE A 216 -22.00 79.39 32.63
C PHE A 216 -21.06 80.62 32.63
N THR A 217 -19.77 80.45 32.34
CA THR A 217 -18.82 81.57 32.24
C THR A 217 -19.14 82.52 31.08
N GLN A 218 -19.76 82.03 29.99
CA GLN A 218 -20.20 82.86 28.87
C GLN A 218 -21.39 83.74 29.30
N ASP A 219 -22.29 83.23 30.14
CA ASP A 219 -23.41 84.01 30.69
C ASP A 219 -22.95 84.99 31.78
N GLU A 220 -21.98 84.62 32.63
CA GLU A 220 -21.29 85.57 33.52
C GLU A 220 -20.64 86.71 32.71
N VAL A 221 -19.94 86.40 31.62
CA VAL A 221 -19.36 87.41 30.72
C VAL A 221 -20.42 88.30 30.07
N LYS A 222 -21.61 87.78 29.71
CA LYS A 222 -22.73 88.62 29.24
C LYS A 222 -23.24 89.56 30.34
N VAL A 223 -23.37 89.09 31.57
CA VAL A 223 -23.79 89.92 32.73
C VAL A 223 -22.76 91.01 33.02
N LEU A 224 -21.46 90.68 32.99
CA LEU A 224 -20.36 91.64 33.15
C LEU A 224 -20.26 92.63 31.97
N GLN A 225 -20.61 92.21 30.75
CA GLN A 225 -20.74 93.12 29.61
C GLN A 225 -21.93 94.06 29.77
N GLY A 226 -23.08 93.58 30.26
CA GLY A 226 -24.28 94.38 30.52
C GLY A 226 -24.07 95.43 31.63
N THR A 227 -23.45 95.05 32.75
CA THR A 227 -23.10 96.02 33.80
C THR A 227 -22.01 97.00 33.33
N ARG A 228 -21.06 96.57 32.50
CA ARG A 228 -20.10 97.48 31.85
C ARG A 228 -20.79 98.49 30.92
N THR A 229 -21.76 98.09 30.08
CA THR A 229 -22.47 99.03 29.22
C THR A 229 -23.38 99.98 30.00
N GLU A 230 -23.99 99.51 31.09
CA GLU A 230 -24.73 100.38 32.01
C GLU A 230 -23.82 101.42 32.68
N LEU A 231 -22.65 101.00 33.21
CA LEU A 231 -21.67 101.91 33.80
C LEU A 231 -21.13 102.91 32.79
N LEU A 232 -20.86 102.51 31.54
CA LEU A 232 -20.48 103.44 30.47
C LEU A 232 -21.60 104.43 30.12
N GLY A 233 -22.86 104.00 30.15
CA GLY A 233 -24.03 104.87 30.00
C GLY A 233 -24.14 105.90 31.13
N ARG A 234 -23.93 105.46 32.39
CA ARG A 234 -23.88 106.35 33.57
C ARG A 234 -22.72 107.34 33.49
N ILE A 235 -21.52 106.89 33.11
CA ILE A 235 -20.34 107.75 32.91
C ILE A 235 -20.64 108.80 31.84
N LYS A 236 -21.17 108.43 30.68
CA LYS A 236 -21.55 109.39 29.64
C LYS A 236 -22.61 110.39 30.14
N SER A 237 -23.63 109.93 30.86
CA SER A 237 -24.64 110.82 31.44
C SER A 237 -24.04 111.82 32.44
N LEU A 238 -22.99 111.43 33.19
CA LEU A 238 -22.25 112.32 34.07
C LEU A 238 -21.35 113.29 33.28
N GLU A 239 -20.66 112.83 32.23
CA GLU A 239 -19.89 113.70 31.33
C GLU A 239 -20.78 114.75 30.65
N ASP A 240 -21.94 114.35 30.13
CA ASP A 240 -22.89 115.26 29.47
C ASP A 240 -23.45 116.28 30.49
N THR A 241 -23.71 115.86 31.73
CA THR A 241 -24.08 116.75 32.86
C THR A 241 -22.94 117.71 33.24
N ILE A 242 -21.69 117.23 33.26
CA ILE A 242 -20.51 118.04 33.56
C ILE A 242 -20.36 119.11 32.47
N ARG A 243 -20.46 118.77 31.18
CA ARG A 243 -20.40 119.74 30.08
C ARG A 243 -21.54 120.78 30.14
N GLU A 244 -22.74 120.38 30.56
CA GLU A 244 -23.85 121.32 30.81
C GLU A 244 -23.48 122.31 31.92
N LYS A 245 -22.90 121.84 33.04
CA LYS A 245 -22.46 122.71 34.14
C LYS A 245 -21.22 123.55 33.83
N GLU A 246 -20.28 123.05 33.03
CA GLU A 246 -19.18 123.83 32.47
C GLU A 246 -19.72 124.95 31.57
N GLY A 247 -20.76 124.66 30.77
CA GLY A 247 -21.49 125.64 29.97
C GLY A 247 -22.19 126.71 30.82
N GLU A 248 -22.94 126.32 31.85
CA GLU A 248 -23.55 127.25 32.80
C GLU A 248 -22.50 128.14 33.50
N ILE A 249 -21.38 127.56 33.94
CA ILE A 249 -20.28 128.29 34.58
C ILE A 249 -19.63 129.26 33.60
N PHE A 250 -19.42 128.86 32.34
CA PHE A 250 -18.87 129.74 31.30
C PHE A 250 -19.84 130.89 30.96
N GLU A 251 -21.14 130.63 30.85
CA GLU A 251 -22.15 131.66 30.61
C GLU A 251 -22.30 132.62 31.80
N MET A 252 -22.22 132.12 33.05
CA MET A 252 -22.13 132.97 34.24
C MET A 252 -20.83 133.79 34.25
N GLY A 253 -19.70 133.22 33.83
CA GLY A 253 -18.42 133.93 33.69
C GLY A 253 -18.45 135.03 32.62
N LEU A 254 -19.19 134.83 31.52
CA LEU A 254 -19.49 135.88 30.55
C LEU A 254 -20.39 136.96 31.17
N LYS A 255 -21.50 136.60 31.82
CA LYS A 255 -22.39 137.57 32.49
C LYS A 255 -21.68 138.40 33.56
N GLN A 256 -20.76 137.80 34.32
CA GLN A 256 -19.92 138.52 35.29
C GLN A 256 -18.92 139.45 34.61
N ARG A 257 -18.37 139.08 33.45
CA ARG A 257 -17.51 139.95 32.63
C ARG A 257 -18.31 141.11 32.05
N ASP A 258 -19.46 140.86 31.45
CA ASP A 258 -20.32 141.90 30.87
C ASP A 258 -20.78 142.90 31.95
N GLN A 259 -21.11 142.41 33.15
CA GLN A 259 -21.37 143.26 34.31
C GLN A 259 -20.14 144.08 34.72
N LYS A 260 -18.95 143.46 34.80
CA LYS A 260 -17.70 144.17 35.11
C LYS A 260 -17.39 145.26 34.08
N ASP A 261 -17.51 144.95 32.80
CA ASP A 261 -17.21 145.88 31.70
C ASP A 261 -18.24 147.03 31.65
N ASP A 262 -19.50 146.78 32.02
CA ASP A 262 -20.53 147.81 32.21
C ASP A 262 -20.28 148.67 33.46
N TYR A 263 -19.81 148.08 34.57
CA TYR A 263 -19.32 148.85 35.73
C TYR A 263 -18.09 149.70 35.37
N GLU A 264 -17.10 149.16 34.64
CA GLU A 264 -15.93 149.91 34.19
C GLU A 264 -16.30 151.03 33.22
N ARG A 265 -17.28 150.81 32.33
CA ARG A 265 -17.83 151.85 31.45
C ARG A 265 -18.50 152.97 32.24
N LYS A 266 -19.34 152.65 33.23
CA LYS A 266 -19.94 153.64 34.13
C LYS A 266 -18.88 154.42 34.92
N LEU A 267 -17.82 153.74 35.36
CA LEU A 267 -16.72 154.36 36.09
C LEU A 267 -15.85 155.26 35.18
N ALA A 268 -15.75 154.94 33.89
CA ALA A 268 -15.17 155.81 32.87
C ALA A 268 -16.06 157.03 32.55
N GLU A 269 -17.39 156.85 32.48
CA GLU A 269 -18.35 157.96 32.30
C GLU A 269 -18.34 158.92 33.49
N GLU A 270 -18.29 158.42 34.73
CA GLU A 270 -18.11 159.26 35.93
C GLU A 270 -16.76 160.00 35.90
N ARG A 271 -15.67 159.34 35.47
CA ARG A 271 -14.37 160.01 35.27
C ARG A 271 -14.44 161.11 34.20
N ILE A 272 -15.23 160.93 33.12
CA ILE A 272 -15.44 161.94 32.07
C ILE A 272 -16.29 163.11 32.59
N LYS A 273 -17.32 162.86 33.43
CA LYS A 273 -18.07 163.92 34.12
C LYS A 273 -17.16 164.72 35.05
N LEU A 274 -16.35 164.04 35.85
CA LEU A 274 -15.39 164.67 36.76
C LEU A 274 -14.35 165.51 36.01
N ALA A 275 -13.80 164.99 34.90
CA ALA A 275 -12.89 165.72 34.03
C ALA A 275 -13.53 167.01 33.46
N LYS A 276 -14.78 166.94 32.98
CA LYS A 276 -15.51 168.12 32.51
C LYS A 276 -15.82 169.13 33.61
N SER A 277 -16.08 168.66 34.83
CA SER A 277 -16.25 169.54 36.00
C SER A 277 -14.95 170.26 36.37
N LEU A 278 -13.81 169.58 36.29
CA LEU A 278 -12.48 170.16 36.48
C LEU A 278 -12.09 171.12 35.33
N GLU A 279 -12.52 170.83 34.10
CA GLU A 279 -12.32 171.71 32.94
C GLU A 279 -13.13 173.02 33.06
N GLN A 280 -14.37 172.95 33.53
CA GLN A 280 -15.17 174.15 33.87
C GLN A 280 -14.57 174.95 35.03
N GLN A 281 -13.99 174.27 36.03
CA GLN A 281 -13.28 174.93 37.14
C GLN A 281 -11.98 175.62 36.67
N SER A 282 -11.23 174.98 35.77
CA SER A 282 -10.02 175.52 35.15
C SER A 282 -10.28 176.84 34.40
N VAL A 283 -11.37 176.90 33.61
CA VAL A 283 -11.76 178.12 32.88
C VAL A 283 -12.11 179.28 33.82
N LEU A 284 -12.74 179.00 34.97
CA LEU A 284 -13.04 180.02 35.99
C LEU A 284 -11.77 180.52 36.69
N GLU A 285 -10.83 179.65 37.03
CA GLU A 285 -9.53 180.07 37.57
C GLU A 285 -8.71 180.87 36.57
N GLN A 286 -8.76 180.53 35.28
CA GLN A 286 -8.04 181.24 34.23
C GLN A 286 -8.53 182.68 34.01
N GLN A 287 -9.81 182.97 34.33
CA GLN A 287 -10.35 184.33 34.35
C GLN A 287 -9.95 185.14 35.59
N HIS A 288 -9.61 184.48 36.70
CA HIS A 288 -9.10 185.15 37.92
C HIS A 288 -7.61 185.52 37.81
N ARG A 289 -6.77 184.62 37.29
CA ARG A 289 -5.30 184.81 37.27
C ARG A 289 -4.83 186.02 36.46
N GLN A 290 -5.58 186.44 35.44
CA GLN A 290 -5.27 187.64 34.64
C GLN A 290 -5.53 188.98 35.36
N ALA A 291 -6.02 188.96 36.61
CA ALA A 291 -6.20 190.17 37.42
C ALA A 291 -5.12 190.38 38.50
N GLU A 292 -4.25 189.40 38.77
CA GLU A 292 -3.31 189.46 39.91
C GLU A 292 -1.82 189.37 39.47
N GLU A 293 -1.51 188.80 38.31
CA GLU A 293 -0.12 188.62 37.83
C GLU A 293 0.51 189.88 37.19
N GLU A 294 -0.09 191.07 37.34
CA GLU A 294 0.61 192.36 37.10
C GLU A 294 1.59 192.70 38.26
N ARG A 295 1.57 191.91 39.35
CA ARG A 295 2.20 192.26 40.63
C ARG A 295 2.97 191.13 41.33
N GLU A 296 3.95 190.54 40.65
CA GLU A 296 5.36 190.56 41.11
C GLU A 296 6.27 189.72 40.20
N LYS A 297 7.44 190.28 39.87
CA LYS A 297 8.52 189.58 39.15
C LYS A 297 9.52 188.99 40.14
N GLN A 298 10.36 188.09 39.59
CA GLN A 298 11.77 187.81 39.92
C GLN A 298 12.13 186.57 40.75
N LEU A 299 13.07 185.82 40.15
CA LEU A 299 13.90 184.71 40.64
C LEU A 299 13.19 183.40 41.05
N HIS A 300 13.80 182.21 40.91
CA HIS A 300 14.70 181.61 39.89
C HIS A 300 15.03 180.17 40.36
N ASP A 301 15.20 179.20 39.45
CA ASP A 301 15.95 177.93 39.66
C ASP A 301 15.41 176.94 40.75
N LYS A 302 15.50 175.60 40.66
CA LYS A 302 16.30 174.67 39.80
C LYS A 302 15.80 173.21 39.98
N GLN A 303 16.05 172.34 38.98
CA GLN A 303 16.34 170.88 39.10
C GLN A 303 15.26 169.92 39.69
N ALA A 304 15.39 168.57 39.63
CA ALA A 304 15.83 167.61 38.59
C ALA A 304 15.62 166.14 39.08
N THR A 305 15.66 165.16 38.15
CA THR A 305 15.67 163.66 38.35
C THR A 305 14.42 163.05 39.04
N SER A 306 14.12 161.74 39.06
CA SER A 306 14.75 160.46 38.59
C SER A 306 13.62 159.50 38.07
N ALA A 307 13.82 158.52 37.16
CA ALA A 307 14.37 157.15 37.30
C ALA A 307 13.85 156.35 38.53
N ALA A 308 13.41 155.07 38.49
CA ALA A 308 13.10 154.12 37.40
C ALA A 308 12.02 153.07 37.90
N GLU A 309 12.00 151.72 37.80
CA GLU A 309 12.84 150.64 37.21
C GLU A 309 12.09 149.25 37.18
N GLN A 310 12.60 148.26 36.42
CA GLN A 310 12.47 146.77 36.57
C GLN A 310 11.09 146.01 36.49
N GLN A 311 11.00 144.66 36.60
CA GLN A 311 11.62 143.52 35.84
C GLN A 311 11.10 142.10 36.32
N GLN A 312 11.04 141.11 35.40
CA GLN A 312 11.10 139.62 35.58
C GLN A 312 10.08 138.75 36.40
N HIS A 313 9.79 137.56 35.83
CA HIS A 313 9.62 136.22 36.49
C HIS A 313 8.39 135.96 37.43
N GLN A 314 7.91 134.75 37.78
CA GLN A 314 8.06 133.29 37.42
C GLN A 314 6.91 132.48 38.12
N LEU A 315 6.67 131.15 38.07
CA LEU A 315 7.20 129.91 37.43
C LEU A 315 6.06 128.82 37.44
N GLU A 316 6.14 127.77 36.60
CA GLU A 316 5.63 126.37 36.84
C GLU A 316 4.12 126.09 37.11
N LEU A 317 3.55 124.87 37.01
CA LEU A 317 3.94 123.45 36.70
C LEU A 317 2.65 122.77 36.07
N ALA A 318 2.45 121.48 35.70
CA ALA A 318 3.15 120.17 35.71
C ALA A 318 2.50 119.17 34.69
N ALA A 319 3.12 117.98 34.52
CA ALA A 319 2.58 116.72 33.94
C ALA A 319 2.26 116.70 32.41
N GLU A 320 2.23 115.57 31.68
CA GLU A 320 2.35 114.13 32.07
C GLU A 320 3.20 113.30 31.05
N GLN A 321 2.96 111.99 30.89
CA GLN A 321 3.88 110.96 30.34
C GLN A 321 3.21 110.12 29.21
N VAL A 322 3.77 109.06 28.59
CA VAL A 322 4.97 108.20 28.76
C VAL A 322 5.40 107.64 27.37
N LYS A 323 6.70 107.42 27.07
CA LYS A 323 7.13 106.25 26.25
C LYS A 323 8.62 105.85 26.30
N ILE A 324 8.81 104.52 26.27
CA ILE A 324 10.00 103.66 26.46
C ILE A 324 11.14 103.84 25.43
N VAL A 325 12.36 103.43 25.80
CA VAL A 325 13.63 103.59 25.05
C VAL A 325 14.48 102.28 25.02
N HIS A 326 15.03 101.96 23.82
CA HIS A 326 16.23 101.15 23.46
C HIS A 326 16.35 99.62 23.71
N ASP A 327 17.13 99.01 22.78
CA ASP A 327 18.11 97.88 22.83
C ASP A 327 17.76 96.55 23.54
N THR A 328 18.12 95.36 23.04
CA THR A 328 19.50 94.90 22.73
C THR A 328 19.56 93.68 21.76
N ASN A 329 20.78 93.32 21.34
CA ASN A 329 21.09 92.06 20.64
C ASN A 329 20.75 90.80 21.47
N GLY A 330 20.37 89.72 20.78
CA GLY A 330 20.22 88.38 21.36
C GLY A 330 20.89 87.30 20.51
N SER A 331 22.15 86.96 20.81
CA SER A 331 22.83 85.83 20.18
C SER A 331 22.35 84.51 20.77
N VAL A 332 21.75 83.65 19.96
CA VAL A 332 21.37 82.28 20.37
C VAL A 332 22.64 81.42 20.46
N GLY A 333 23.30 81.49 21.61
CA GLY A 333 24.39 80.58 21.97
C GLY A 333 23.82 79.19 22.22
N ILE A 334 23.91 78.31 21.22
CA ILE A 334 23.76 76.87 21.46
C ILE A 334 25.06 76.40 22.11
N ASP A 335 24.94 75.84 23.31
CA ASP A 335 26.09 75.37 24.09
C ASP A 335 26.87 74.27 23.32
N PRO A 336 28.18 74.45 23.06
CA PRO A 336 29.00 73.44 22.42
C PRO A 336 29.02 72.09 23.15
N GLU A 337 28.91 72.06 24.49
CA GLU A 337 28.82 70.80 25.23
C GLU A 337 27.48 70.10 24.98
N MET A 338 26.38 70.84 24.87
CA MET A 338 25.07 70.25 24.56
C MET A 338 25.03 69.67 23.13
N LEU A 339 25.65 70.35 22.16
CA LEU A 339 25.79 69.81 20.80
C LEU A 339 26.66 68.54 20.79
N ALA A 340 27.82 68.56 21.44
CA ALA A 340 28.70 67.40 21.54
C ALA A 340 28.03 66.22 22.27
N GLU A 341 27.22 66.46 23.31
CA GLU A 341 26.48 65.39 23.97
C GLU A 341 25.32 64.87 23.10
N MET A 342 24.63 65.73 22.35
CA MET A 342 23.63 65.29 21.37
C MET A 342 24.25 64.44 20.26
N GLU A 343 25.38 64.85 19.67
CA GLU A 343 26.10 64.06 18.67
C GLU A 343 26.56 62.71 19.24
N LYS A 344 27.09 62.69 20.47
CA LYS A 344 27.48 61.46 21.17
C LYS A 344 26.28 60.52 21.42
N ARG A 345 25.12 61.06 21.80
CA ARG A 345 23.86 60.30 21.95
C ARG A 345 23.34 59.77 20.61
N TRP A 346 23.46 60.55 19.53
CA TRP A 346 23.12 60.11 18.16
C TRP A 346 24.04 59.00 17.67
N ALA A 347 25.37 59.15 17.81
CA ALA A 347 26.35 58.12 17.43
C ALA A 347 26.17 56.82 18.22
N ALA A 348 25.87 56.90 19.53
CA ALA A 348 25.54 55.73 20.34
C ALA A 348 24.24 55.03 19.88
N ARG A 349 23.22 55.80 19.48
CA ARG A 349 21.97 55.27 18.92
C ARG A 349 22.18 54.65 17.54
N GLU A 350 23.02 55.24 16.70
CA GLU A 350 23.39 54.68 15.41
C GLU A 350 24.17 53.37 15.58
N ALA A 351 25.14 53.31 16.49
CA ALA A 351 25.89 52.08 16.76
C ALA A 351 24.99 50.92 17.23
N LEU A 352 23.97 51.21 18.06
CA LEU A 352 22.94 50.23 18.44
C LEU A 352 22.12 49.78 17.21
N LEU A 353 21.64 50.70 16.39
CA LEU A 353 20.89 50.37 15.17
C LEU A 353 21.73 49.58 14.15
N GLN A 354 23.04 49.85 14.04
CA GLN A 354 23.95 49.06 13.21
C GLN A 354 24.16 47.64 13.77
N ALA A 355 24.22 47.48 15.10
CA ALA A 355 24.28 46.17 15.75
C ALA A 355 22.97 45.37 15.57
N ASP A 356 21.81 46.01 15.69
CA ASP A 356 20.51 45.42 15.40
C ASP A 356 20.41 44.99 13.93
N VAL A 357 20.76 45.87 12.98
CA VAL A 357 20.79 45.55 11.54
C VAL A 357 21.75 44.40 11.23
N LYS A 358 22.90 44.31 11.89
CA LYS A 358 23.82 43.17 11.75
C LYS A 358 23.19 41.87 12.29
N THR A 359 22.50 41.94 13.42
CA THR A 359 21.82 40.81 14.05
C THR A 359 20.65 40.31 13.19
N TYR A 360 19.82 41.22 12.65
CA TYR A 360 18.75 40.88 11.71
C TYR A 360 19.27 40.33 10.38
N LYS A 361 20.42 40.80 9.87
CA LYS A 361 21.06 40.22 8.67
C LYS A 361 21.53 38.79 8.90
N GLN A 362 22.19 38.50 10.04
CA GLN A 362 22.56 37.12 10.38
C GLN A 362 21.32 36.24 10.52
N ALA A 363 20.32 36.70 11.29
CA ALA A 363 19.07 35.97 11.47
C ALA A 363 18.29 35.75 10.16
N LEU A 364 18.43 36.63 9.16
CA LEU A 364 17.88 36.41 7.82
C LEU A 364 18.63 35.29 7.08
N MET A 365 19.97 35.35 7.03
CA MET A 365 20.81 34.31 6.41
C MET A 365 20.55 32.94 7.01
N ASP A 366 20.48 32.83 8.35
CA ASP A 366 20.17 31.59 9.07
C ASP A 366 18.80 31.00 8.66
N LYS A 367 17.83 31.85 8.26
CA LYS A 367 16.52 31.42 7.75
C LYS A 367 16.56 31.06 6.28
N GLU A 368 17.36 31.75 5.47
CA GLU A 368 17.55 31.43 4.05
C GLU A 368 18.24 30.07 3.87
N ASP A 369 19.28 29.78 4.65
CA ASP A 369 19.96 28.47 4.69
C ASP A 369 19.03 27.35 5.19
N LEU A 370 18.19 27.65 6.20
CA LEU A 370 17.16 26.71 6.66
C LEU A 370 16.12 26.44 5.57
N VAL A 371 15.68 27.46 4.82
CA VAL A 371 14.75 27.31 3.69
C VAL A 371 15.39 26.53 2.55
N ALA A 372 16.67 26.76 2.22
CA ALA A 372 17.41 25.99 1.23
C ALA A 372 17.50 24.51 1.65
N THR A 373 17.86 24.25 2.91
CA THR A 373 17.91 22.90 3.52
C THR A 373 16.56 22.19 3.45
N MET A 374 15.46 22.90 3.74
CA MET A 374 14.11 22.32 3.67
C MET A 374 13.66 22.07 2.22
N LYS A 375 13.98 22.96 1.27
CA LYS A 375 13.76 22.73 -0.18
C LYS A 375 14.49 21.48 -0.67
N ALA A 376 15.75 21.29 -0.28
CA ALA A 376 16.52 20.10 -0.60
C ALA A 376 15.86 18.82 -0.03
N LYS A 377 15.47 18.83 1.26
CA LYS A 377 14.76 17.70 1.89
C LYS A 377 13.42 17.39 1.20
N ILE A 378 12.65 18.41 0.82
CA ILE A 378 11.39 18.23 0.08
C ILE A 378 11.65 17.60 -1.29
N ALA A 379 12.68 18.04 -2.02
CA ALA A 379 13.06 17.44 -3.30
C ALA A 379 13.48 15.97 -3.15
N THR A 380 14.30 15.62 -2.15
CA THR A 380 14.71 14.23 -1.87
C THR A 380 13.50 13.35 -1.51
N LEU A 381 12.61 13.81 -0.64
CA LEU A 381 11.40 13.07 -0.26
C LEU A 381 10.41 12.91 -1.42
N SER A 382 10.32 13.94 -2.28
CA SER A 382 9.47 13.90 -3.47
C SER A 382 10.00 12.87 -4.48
N LYS A 383 11.32 12.89 -4.75
CA LYS A 383 11.98 11.89 -5.60
C LYS A 383 11.76 10.47 -5.05
N HIS A 384 12.09 10.23 -3.78
CA HIS A 384 11.90 8.93 -3.14
C HIS A 384 10.44 8.44 -3.19
N THR A 385 9.46 9.35 -3.10
CA THR A 385 8.03 9.02 -3.25
C THR A 385 7.67 8.65 -4.70
N VAL A 386 8.28 9.28 -5.70
CA VAL A 386 8.14 8.91 -7.11
C VAL A 386 8.82 7.57 -7.41
N ASP A 387 10.03 7.35 -6.89
CA ASP A 387 10.79 6.11 -7.07
C ASP A 387 10.01 4.89 -6.54
N ILE A 388 9.49 4.97 -5.30
CA ILE A 388 8.63 3.91 -4.71
C ILE A 388 7.35 3.69 -5.52
N ARG A 389 6.73 4.75 -6.06
CA ARG A 389 5.53 4.62 -6.92
C ARG A 389 5.88 3.94 -8.24
N SER A 390 7.01 4.29 -8.85
CA SER A 390 7.51 3.66 -10.09
C SER A 390 7.82 2.18 -9.88
N GLU A 391 8.48 1.82 -8.79
CA GLU A 391 8.78 0.42 -8.46
C GLU A 391 7.52 -0.43 -8.21
N LYS A 392 6.53 0.13 -7.50
CA LYS A 392 5.23 -0.54 -7.32
C LYS A 392 4.48 -0.70 -8.64
N LEU A 393 4.45 0.33 -9.49
CA LEU A 393 3.87 0.26 -10.84
C LEU A 393 4.57 -0.83 -11.68
N LYS A 394 5.90 -0.83 -11.75
CA LYS A 394 6.71 -1.86 -12.43
C LYS A 394 6.51 -3.27 -11.88
N THR A 395 6.01 -3.41 -10.65
CA THR A 395 5.69 -4.72 -10.04
C THR A 395 4.31 -5.21 -10.48
N VAL A 396 3.30 -4.32 -10.44
CA VAL A 396 1.97 -4.60 -11.00
C VAL A 396 2.04 -4.86 -12.51
N GLU A 397 2.88 -4.11 -13.23
CA GLU A 397 3.13 -4.26 -14.67
C GLU A 397 3.68 -5.66 -15.02
N ARG A 398 4.61 -6.20 -14.20
CA ARG A 398 5.16 -7.55 -14.37
C ARG A 398 4.14 -8.64 -14.04
N ASP A 399 3.37 -8.47 -12.96
CA ASP A 399 2.28 -9.39 -12.58
C ASP A 399 1.19 -9.45 -13.67
N LEU A 400 0.78 -8.29 -14.21
CA LEU A 400 -0.17 -8.22 -15.31
C LEU A 400 0.37 -8.85 -16.60
N ARG A 401 1.65 -8.63 -16.97
CA ARG A 401 2.24 -9.32 -18.13
C ARG A 401 2.27 -10.83 -17.95
N ALA A 402 2.75 -11.34 -16.80
CA ALA A 402 2.84 -12.77 -16.54
C ALA A 402 1.47 -13.47 -16.64
N ARG A 403 0.41 -12.83 -16.13
CA ARG A 403 -0.98 -13.33 -16.27
C ARG A 403 -1.49 -13.26 -17.70
N LEU A 404 -1.18 -12.20 -18.45
CA LEU A 404 -1.56 -12.11 -19.87
C LEU A 404 -0.85 -13.17 -20.72
N GLU A 405 0.41 -13.48 -20.40
CA GLU A 405 1.18 -14.57 -21.01
C GLU A 405 0.56 -15.94 -20.66
N GLU A 406 0.21 -16.19 -19.39
CA GLU A 406 -0.53 -17.39 -18.97
C GLU A 406 -1.89 -17.52 -19.70
N PHE A 407 -2.65 -16.42 -19.84
CA PHE A 407 -3.90 -16.41 -20.61
C PHE A 407 -3.68 -16.68 -22.11
N LEU A 408 -2.60 -16.16 -22.72
CA LEU A 408 -2.27 -16.46 -24.11
C LEU A 408 -1.96 -17.95 -24.31
N MET A 409 -1.11 -18.53 -23.47
CA MET A 409 -0.79 -19.97 -23.50
C MET A 409 -2.05 -20.84 -23.30
N MET A 410 -2.98 -20.40 -22.44
CA MET A 410 -4.26 -21.10 -22.24
C MET A 410 -5.19 -20.99 -23.47
N GLU A 411 -5.31 -19.82 -24.09
CA GLU A 411 -6.11 -19.64 -25.31
C GLU A 411 -5.50 -20.40 -26.51
N GLU A 412 -4.16 -20.52 -26.62
CA GLU A 412 -3.49 -21.37 -27.62
C GLU A 412 -3.79 -22.86 -27.42
N ALA A 413 -3.77 -23.34 -26.17
CA ALA A 413 -4.16 -24.72 -25.84
C ALA A 413 -5.64 -25.00 -26.14
N LEU A 414 -6.53 -24.04 -25.84
CA LEU A 414 -7.95 -24.11 -26.21
C LEU A 414 -8.16 -24.04 -27.73
N GLU A 415 -7.37 -23.24 -28.45
CA GLU A 415 -7.43 -23.07 -29.91
C GLU A 415 -7.03 -24.36 -30.60
N THR A 416 -5.96 -25.01 -30.12
CA THR A 416 -5.54 -26.36 -30.50
C THR A 416 -6.66 -27.38 -30.30
N ALA A 417 -7.35 -27.33 -29.15
CA ALA A 417 -8.49 -28.20 -28.85
C ALA A 417 -9.76 -27.89 -29.69
N CYS A 418 -9.81 -26.71 -30.33
CA CYS A 418 -10.90 -26.28 -31.21
C CYS A 418 -10.51 -26.28 -32.71
N MET A 419 -9.48 -27.04 -33.09
CA MET A 419 -9.14 -27.28 -34.50
C MET A 419 -9.91 -28.47 -35.10
N CYS A 420 -10.29 -28.32 -36.36
CA CYS A 420 -10.87 -29.35 -37.20
C CYS A 420 -9.81 -30.40 -37.58
N PRO A 421 -9.99 -31.70 -37.25
CA PRO A 421 -9.01 -32.73 -37.60
C PRO A 421 -8.84 -33.00 -39.10
N LEU A 422 -9.62 -32.34 -39.98
CA LEU A 422 -9.54 -32.49 -41.44
C LEU A 422 -8.76 -31.37 -42.14
N THR A 423 -8.72 -30.16 -41.57
CA THR A 423 -8.01 -29.00 -42.16
C THR A 423 -6.91 -28.44 -41.26
N LEU A 424 -6.90 -28.82 -39.97
CA LEU A 424 -6.06 -28.24 -38.91
C LEU A 424 -6.32 -26.74 -38.66
N GLU A 425 -7.42 -26.21 -39.21
CA GLU A 425 -7.92 -24.87 -38.93
C GLU A 425 -8.94 -24.91 -37.80
N ARG A 426 -9.19 -23.78 -37.15
CA ARG A 426 -10.26 -23.62 -36.15
C ARG A 426 -11.64 -23.99 -36.72
N PHE A 427 -12.51 -24.57 -35.90
CA PHE A 427 -13.84 -25.03 -36.33
C PHE A 427 -14.73 -23.92 -36.94
N GLU A 428 -14.96 -23.99 -38.24
CA GLU A 428 -16.01 -23.21 -38.93
C GLU A 428 -17.29 -24.05 -39.01
N HIS A 429 -18.37 -23.54 -38.41
CA HIS A 429 -19.67 -24.22 -38.28
C HIS A 429 -19.54 -25.70 -37.85
N PRO A 430 -19.05 -25.99 -36.62
CA PRO A 430 -18.74 -27.35 -36.19
C PRO A 430 -19.95 -28.30 -36.29
N MET A 431 -19.70 -29.49 -36.85
CA MET A 431 -20.67 -30.56 -37.07
C MET A 431 -20.21 -31.84 -36.34
N ILE A 432 -21.04 -32.36 -35.43
CA ILE A 432 -20.80 -33.59 -34.68
C ILE A 432 -21.40 -34.81 -35.40
N LEU A 433 -20.61 -35.89 -35.51
CA LEU A 433 -21.01 -37.13 -36.17
C LEU A 433 -21.65 -38.12 -35.18
N VAL A 434 -22.88 -38.53 -35.46
CA VAL A 434 -23.62 -39.52 -34.65
C VAL A 434 -23.41 -40.92 -35.22
N PRO A 435 -23.06 -41.95 -34.43
CA PRO A 435 -22.98 -41.97 -32.96
C PRO A 435 -21.58 -41.71 -32.36
N CYS A 436 -20.54 -41.45 -33.16
CA CYS A 436 -19.15 -41.48 -32.68
C CYS A 436 -18.69 -40.24 -31.90
N GLY A 437 -19.42 -39.11 -31.93
CA GLY A 437 -19.14 -37.93 -31.11
C GLY A 437 -18.04 -36.99 -31.63
N HIS A 438 -17.25 -37.42 -32.61
CA HIS A 438 -16.22 -36.57 -33.22
C HIS A 438 -16.83 -35.39 -34.00
N THR A 439 -16.17 -34.23 -33.94
CA THR A 439 -16.63 -32.97 -34.54
C THR A 439 -15.67 -32.51 -35.64
N PHE A 440 -16.22 -31.94 -36.72
CA PHE A 440 -15.50 -31.46 -37.91
C PHE A 440 -16.11 -30.13 -38.39
N SER A 441 -15.34 -29.26 -39.05
CA SER A 441 -15.91 -28.08 -39.74
C SER A 441 -16.89 -28.53 -40.84
N LYS A 442 -17.96 -27.76 -41.09
CA LYS A 442 -19.00 -28.16 -42.04
C LYS A 442 -18.47 -28.33 -43.46
N THR A 443 -17.73 -27.36 -43.97
CA THR A 443 -17.26 -27.29 -45.37
C THR A 443 -16.48 -28.54 -45.81
N PRO A 444 -15.36 -28.94 -45.16
CA PRO A 444 -14.62 -30.15 -45.53
C PRO A 444 -15.38 -31.46 -45.27
N LEU A 445 -16.46 -31.42 -44.48
CA LEU A 445 -17.33 -32.58 -44.23
C LEU A 445 -18.37 -32.76 -45.33
N ASP A 446 -18.98 -31.68 -45.83
CA ASP A 446 -19.92 -31.71 -46.95
C ASP A 446 -19.19 -31.96 -48.30
N GLU A 447 -17.94 -31.50 -48.47
CA GLU A 447 -17.09 -31.84 -49.62
C GLU A 447 -16.85 -33.36 -49.72
N ARG A 448 -16.30 -33.98 -48.66
CA ARG A 448 -16.03 -35.43 -48.61
C ARG A 448 -17.30 -36.29 -48.66
N LYS A 449 -18.45 -35.72 -48.29
CA LYS A 449 -19.77 -36.34 -48.48
C LYS A 449 -20.21 -36.36 -49.95
N ALA A 450 -19.80 -35.38 -50.75
CA ALA A 450 -20.01 -35.41 -52.21
C ALA A 450 -19.08 -36.42 -52.90
N GLU A 451 -17.85 -36.62 -52.38
CA GLU A 451 -16.91 -37.62 -52.87
C GLU A 451 -17.33 -39.07 -52.54
N SER A 452 -18.10 -39.29 -51.47
CA SER A 452 -18.39 -40.64 -50.95
C SER A 452 -19.86 -41.06 -51.09
N PHE A 453 -20.16 -41.81 -52.16
CA PHE A 453 -21.45 -42.50 -52.38
C PHE A 453 -21.89 -43.38 -51.19
N ASP A 454 -20.93 -43.85 -50.40
CA ASP A 454 -21.15 -44.72 -49.24
C ASP A 454 -21.67 -43.96 -48.01
N GLY A 455 -21.75 -42.62 -48.07
CA GLY A 455 -22.08 -41.75 -46.95
C GLY A 455 -20.89 -41.50 -46.01
N ILE A 456 -21.05 -40.52 -45.12
CA ILE A 456 -19.97 -40.01 -44.26
C ILE A 456 -19.39 -41.12 -43.37
N LYS A 457 -18.07 -41.32 -43.45
CA LYS A 457 -17.28 -42.10 -42.48
C LYS A 457 -16.48 -41.13 -41.61
N CYS A 458 -16.36 -41.42 -40.33
CA CYS A 458 -15.64 -40.57 -39.38
C CYS A 458 -14.12 -40.80 -39.47
N TYR A 459 -13.33 -39.77 -39.77
CA TYR A 459 -11.88 -39.92 -39.97
C TYR A 459 -11.07 -40.22 -38.70
N ALA A 460 -11.62 -39.97 -37.50
CA ALA A 460 -10.95 -40.26 -36.24
C ALA A 460 -11.18 -41.69 -35.72
N CYS A 461 -12.15 -42.45 -36.26
CA CYS A 461 -12.45 -43.81 -35.80
C CYS A 461 -13.12 -44.73 -36.85
N GLU A 462 -13.08 -44.36 -38.13
CA GLU A 462 -13.58 -45.04 -39.34
C GLU A 462 -15.08 -45.42 -39.41
N LYS A 463 -15.80 -45.34 -38.29
CA LYS A 463 -17.24 -45.63 -38.18
C LYS A 463 -18.07 -44.77 -39.14
N LYS A 464 -18.94 -45.42 -39.92
CA LYS A 464 -19.97 -44.77 -40.74
C LYS A 464 -20.95 -44.00 -39.84
N ALA A 465 -21.11 -42.70 -40.11
CA ALA A 465 -22.00 -41.83 -39.37
C ALA A 465 -23.44 -41.94 -39.90
N ALA A 466 -24.41 -42.03 -38.99
CA ALA A 466 -25.83 -42.05 -39.34
C ALA A 466 -26.35 -40.65 -39.71
N LYS A 467 -25.78 -39.60 -39.10
CA LYS A 467 -26.05 -38.20 -39.39
C LYS A 467 -24.94 -37.30 -38.84
N ALA A 468 -24.76 -36.14 -39.47
CA ALA A 468 -24.05 -34.99 -38.91
C ALA A 468 -25.09 -34.01 -38.32
N ILE A 469 -24.82 -33.43 -37.16
CA ILE A 469 -25.65 -32.42 -36.50
C ILE A 469 -24.79 -31.20 -36.16
N LYS A 470 -25.34 -29.99 -36.16
CA LYS A 470 -24.61 -28.80 -35.69
C LYS A 470 -24.22 -28.95 -34.22
N ASN A 471 -22.95 -28.71 -33.89
CA ASN A 471 -22.43 -28.73 -32.53
C ASN A 471 -22.41 -27.31 -31.95
N GLU A 472 -23.58 -26.84 -31.50
CA GLU A 472 -23.73 -25.50 -30.92
C GLU A 472 -22.83 -25.25 -29.69
N ALA A 473 -22.46 -26.29 -28.94
CA ALA A 473 -21.59 -26.15 -27.78
C ALA A 473 -20.18 -25.71 -28.21
N VAL A 474 -19.61 -26.38 -29.21
CA VAL A 474 -18.29 -26.00 -29.76
C VAL A 474 -18.36 -24.67 -30.49
N GLU A 475 -19.44 -24.38 -31.22
CA GLU A 475 -19.63 -23.07 -31.88
C GLU A 475 -19.64 -21.90 -30.87
N ARG A 476 -20.34 -22.05 -29.75
CA ARG A 476 -20.35 -21.04 -28.67
C ARG A 476 -18.98 -20.91 -28.00
N ILE A 477 -18.26 -22.02 -27.79
CA ILE A 477 -16.91 -22.01 -27.22
C ILE A 477 -15.95 -21.22 -28.13
N VAL A 478 -15.95 -21.50 -29.43
CA VAL A 478 -15.13 -20.80 -30.44
C VAL A 478 -15.42 -19.30 -30.44
N LEU A 479 -16.70 -18.90 -30.53
CA LEU A 479 -17.09 -17.48 -30.52
C LEU A 479 -16.69 -16.75 -29.23
N GLU A 480 -16.71 -17.43 -28.08
CA GLU A 480 -16.32 -16.83 -26.80
C GLU A 480 -14.80 -16.85 -26.59
N MET A 481 -14.07 -17.74 -27.25
CA MET A 481 -12.60 -17.67 -27.35
C MET A 481 -12.16 -16.51 -28.25
N ASP A 482 -12.83 -16.27 -29.37
CA ASP A 482 -12.50 -15.13 -30.23
C ASP A 482 -12.64 -13.80 -29.49
N ARG A 483 -13.67 -13.65 -28.65
CA ARG A 483 -13.83 -12.50 -27.76
C ARG A 483 -12.69 -12.38 -26.75
N ARG A 484 -12.32 -13.49 -26.09
CA ARG A 484 -11.22 -13.52 -25.10
C ARG A 484 -9.86 -13.23 -25.73
N LYS A 485 -9.51 -13.90 -26.84
CA LYS A 485 -8.28 -13.68 -27.61
C LYS A 485 -8.16 -12.22 -28.05
N ASN A 486 -9.22 -11.62 -28.60
CA ASN A 486 -9.22 -10.19 -28.97
C ASN A 486 -9.07 -9.26 -27.75
N PHE A 487 -9.72 -9.56 -26.62
CA PHE A 487 -9.57 -8.80 -25.37
C PHE A 487 -8.15 -8.88 -24.78
N VAL A 488 -7.57 -10.08 -24.73
CA VAL A 488 -6.20 -10.32 -24.22
C VAL A 488 -5.16 -9.61 -25.10
N LEU A 489 -5.31 -9.67 -26.44
CA LEU A 489 -4.46 -8.93 -27.37
C LEU A 489 -4.59 -7.41 -27.20
N ALA A 490 -5.81 -6.88 -27.05
CA ALA A 490 -6.03 -5.47 -26.79
C ALA A 490 -5.41 -5.01 -25.45
N MET A 491 -5.52 -5.84 -24.41
CA MET A 491 -4.91 -5.58 -23.09
C MET A 491 -3.38 -5.65 -23.15
N SER A 492 -2.81 -6.60 -23.89
CA SER A 492 -1.37 -6.71 -24.11
C SER A 492 -0.81 -5.47 -24.82
N ASN A 493 -1.47 -5.01 -25.88
CA ASN A 493 -1.11 -3.78 -26.58
C ASN A 493 -1.20 -2.54 -25.67
N PHE A 494 -2.26 -2.44 -24.84
CA PHE A 494 -2.41 -1.37 -23.86
C PHE A 494 -1.28 -1.36 -22.80
N MET A 495 -0.91 -2.54 -22.28
CA MET A 495 0.24 -2.69 -21.38
C MET A 495 1.55 -2.29 -22.04
N ALA A 496 1.75 -2.64 -23.32
CA ALA A 496 2.96 -2.31 -24.08
C ALA A 496 3.10 -0.80 -24.37
N VAL A 497 1.98 -0.08 -24.55
CA VAL A 497 1.96 1.38 -24.64
C VAL A 497 2.25 2.03 -23.28
N ILE A 498 1.68 1.51 -22.19
CA ILE A 498 1.97 2.02 -20.82
C ILE A 498 3.45 1.90 -20.47
N SER A 499 4.13 0.83 -20.91
CA SER A 499 5.57 0.63 -20.67
C SER A 499 6.50 1.37 -21.64
N GLY A 500 5.97 2.08 -22.64
CA GLY A 500 6.80 2.74 -23.67
C GLY A 500 7.64 1.76 -24.49
N THR A 501 7.12 0.54 -24.71
CA THR A 501 7.72 -0.50 -25.57
C THR A 501 7.16 -0.50 -27.00
N ILE A 502 6.18 0.38 -27.24
CA ILE A 502 5.61 0.79 -28.54
C ILE A 502 5.56 2.32 -28.53
#